data_AF-A0A380P2L9-F1
#
_entry.id   AF-A0A380P2L9-F1
#
_cell.length_a   1.000
_cell.length_b   1.000
_cell.length_c   1.000
_cell.angle_alpha   90.00
_cell.angle_beta   90.00
_cell.angle_gamma   90.00
#
_symmetry.space_group_name_H-M   'P 1'
#
loop_
_entity.id
_entity.type
_entity.pdbx_description
1 polymer ?
#
loop_
_entity_poly.entity_id
_entity_poly.type
_entity_poly.pdbx_seq_one_letter_code
_entity_poly.pdbx_strand_id
1 'polypeptide(L)'
;MGQQSQIVRRAKHLPRPEFLFCAKYILIDPFAHQLSRVSVLEELMKLGVSEEIEMMSLIGQHERVVPNQIPFLTQQSKFKAVMNLLANSPLANDPTQFEILKQQVNLCLMLMMPNLDQAISDVKVWTEQTLLMFGMEFSTTDTESGAQKEWRDALNQALMTL
;
A
#
# COMPACT_ATOMS: atom_id res chain seq x y z
N MET A 1 -13.25 -12.74 -13.78
CA MET A 1 -12.08 -12.15 -13.09
C MET A 1 -10.81 -12.15 -13.98
N GLY A 2 -10.87 -11.66 -15.23
CA GLY A 2 -9.73 -11.75 -16.16
C GLY A 2 -9.44 -10.51 -17.01
N GLN A 3 -10.23 -9.45 -16.87
CA GLN A 3 -10.12 -8.28 -17.75
C GLN A 3 -9.15 -7.23 -17.20
N GLN A 4 -9.18 -6.94 -15.90
CA GLN A 4 -8.24 -5.98 -15.28
C GLN A 4 -6.79 -6.47 -15.32
N SER A 5 -6.54 -7.76 -15.09
CA SER A 5 -5.20 -8.37 -15.15
C SER A 5 -4.61 -8.39 -16.57
N GLN A 6 -5.43 -8.43 -17.62
CA GLN A 6 -4.97 -8.32 -19.01
C GLN A 6 -4.62 -6.88 -19.41
N ILE A 7 -5.34 -5.89 -18.90
CA ILE A 7 -5.08 -4.46 -19.17
C ILE A 7 -3.69 -4.08 -18.64
N VAL A 8 -3.38 -4.46 -17.39
CA VAL A 8 -2.06 -4.21 -16.78
C VAL A 8 -0.94 -4.89 -17.58
N ARG A 9 -1.16 -6.12 -18.06
CA ARG A 9 -0.14 -6.88 -18.79
C ARG A 9 0.15 -6.31 -20.18
N ARG A 10 -0.86 -5.81 -20.90
CA ARG A 10 -0.68 -5.11 -22.19
C ARG A 10 -0.01 -3.75 -22.01
N ALA A 11 -0.29 -3.07 -20.91
CA ALA A 11 0.30 -1.77 -20.60
C ALA A 11 1.84 -1.85 -20.50
N LYS A 12 2.41 -2.96 -20.02
CA LYS A 12 3.87 -3.17 -19.94
C LYS A 12 4.60 -3.26 -21.29
N HIS A 13 3.89 -3.35 -22.42
CA HIS A 13 4.50 -3.42 -23.77
C HIS A 13 4.11 -2.21 -24.64
N LEU A 14 3.39 -1.24 -24.06
CA LEU A 14 3.11 0.01 -24.74
C LEU A 14 4.38 0.86 -24.78
N PRO A 15 4.62 1.62 -25.85
CA PRO A 15 5.60 2.68 -25.81
C PRO A 15 5.27 3.62 -24.62
N ARG A 16 6.31 4.19 -24.01
CA ARG A 16 6.24 4.94 -22.74
C ARG A 16 5.09 5.98 -22.70
N PRO A 17 4.76 6.72 -23.79
CA PRO A 17 3.64 7.66 -23.79
C PRO A 17 2.26 7.00 -23.64
N GLU A 18 2.00 5.90 -24.34
CA GLU A 18 0.72 5.21 -24.32
C GLU A 18 0.47 4.50 -22.98
N PHE A 19 1.52 3.97 -22.35
CA PHE A 19 1.44 3.49 -20.97
C PHE A 19 1.02 4.60 -20.02
N LEU A 20 1.73 5.74 -20.06
CA LEU A 20 1.47 6.88 -19.19
C LEU A 20 0.05 7.43 -19.38
N PHE A 21 -0.43 7.49 -20.63
CA PHE A 21 -1.80 7.90 -20.93
C PHE A 21 -2.82 7.01 -20.23
N CYS A 22 -2.74 5.69 -20.42
CA CYS A 22 -3.64 4.73 -19.77
C CYS A 22 -3.50 4.74 -18.24
N ALA A 23 -2.28 4.88 -17.73
CA ALA A 23 -1.97 4.86 -16.31
C ALA A 23 -2.71 5.97 -15.55
N LYS A 24 -2.75 7.20 -16.10
CA LYS A 24 -3.44 8.34 -15.48
C LYS A 24 -4.93 8.08 -15.24
N TYR A 25 -5.61 7.36 -16.13
CA TYR A 25 -7.02 7.00 -15.92
C TYR A 25 -7.20 6.00 -14.79
N ILE A 26 -6.33 4.99 -14.70
CA ILE A 26 -6.40 3.98 -13.61
C ILE A 26 -6.15 4.63 -12.25
N LEU A 27 -5.26 5.64 -12.19
CA LEU A 27 -4.90 6.31 -10.94
C LEU A 27 -6.04 7.08 -10.30
N ILE A 28 -6.99 7.59 -11.09
CA ILE A 28 -8.13 8.39 -10.62
C ILE A 28 -9.47 7.65 -10.71
N ASP A 29 -9.51 6.46 -11.32
CA ASP A 29 -10.76 5.71 -11.49
C ASP A 29 -11.29 5.25 -10.12
N PRO A 30 -12.48 5.72 -9.68
CA PRO A 30 -13.06 5.34 -8.40
C PRO A 30 -13.47 3.87 -8.32
N PHE A 31 -13.57 3.18 -9.46
CA PHE A 31 -13.94 1.77 -9.54
C PHE A 31 -12.74 0.84 -9.71
N ALA A 32 -11.53 1.38 -9.89
CA ALA A 32 -10.32 0.57 -9.92
C ALA A 32 -9.98 0.06 -8.51
N HIS A 33 -9.66 -1.23 -8.40
CA HIS A 33 -9.15 -1.80 -7.15
C HIS A 33 -7.85 -1.09 -6.74
N GLN A 34 -7.67 -0.86 -5.43
CA GLN A 34 -6.47 -0.20 -4.91
C GLN A 34 -5.18 -0.94 -5.35
N LEU A 35 -5.21 -2.28 -5.40
CA LEU A 35 -4.06 -3.05 -5.87
C LEU A 35 -3.66 -2.69 -7.31
N SER A 36 -4.63 -2.51 -8.21
CA SER A 36 -4.38 -2.06 -9.58
C SER A 36 -3.77 -0.66 -9.60
N ARG A 37 -4.28 0.23 -8.76
CA ARG A 37 -3.80 1.62 -8.64
C ARG A 37 -2.35 1.70 -8.20
N VAL A 38 -2.00 1.04 -7.09
CA VAL A 38 -0.61 1.04 -6.57
C VAL A 38 0.35 0.27 -7.47
N SER A 39 -0.13 -0.76 -8.19
CA SER A 39 0.68 -1.46 -9.20
C SER A 39 1.04 -0.54 -10.37
N VAL A 40 0.09 0.27 -10.85
CA VAL A 40 0.34 1.26 -11.90
C VAL A 40 1.28 2.35 -11.41
N LEU A 41 1.08 2.86 -10.19
CA LEU A 41 1.99 3.84 -9.59
C LEU A 41 3.43 3.29 -9.54
N GLU A 42 3.61 2.05 -9.08
CA GLU A 42 4.94 1.45 -8.97
C GLU A 42 5.66 1.33 -10.32
N GLU A 43 4.93 1.00 -11.40
CA GLU A 43 5.49 1.00 -12.75
C GLU A 43 5.90 2.42 -13.21
N LEU A 44 5.11 3.45 -12.89
CA LEU A 44 5.49 4.84 -13.19
C LEU A 44 6.73 5.29 -12.42
N MET A 45 6.88 4.85 -11.16
CA MET A 45 8.08 5.06 -10.35
C MET A 45 9.30 4.40 -11.02
N LYS A 46 9.18 3.13 -11.44
CA LYS A 46 10.23 2.38 -12.16
C LYS A 46 10.63 3.03 -13.48
N LEU A 47 9.67 3.60 -14.20
CA LEU A 47 9.89 4.34 -15.45
C LEU A 47 10.43 5.77 -15.24
N GLY A 48 10.63 6.20 -13.99
CA GLY A 48 11.17 7.51 -13.65
C GLY A 48 10.32 8.66 -14.19
N VAL A 49 9.00 8.53 -14.16
CA VAL A 49 8.09 9.57 -14.63
C VAL A 49 8.19 10.81 -13.73
N SER A 50 8.60 11.94 -14.33
CA SER A 50 8.77 13.23 -13.66
C SER A 50 7.55 14.15 -13.76
N GLU A 51 6.50 13.70 -14.44
CA GLU A 51 5.26 14.46 -14.57
C GLU A 51 4.47 14.41 -13.26
N GLU A 52 3.94 15.55 -12.82
CA GLU A 52 2.95 15.59 -11.74
C GLU A 52 1.62 15.01 -12.26
N ILE A 53 1.11 14.00 -11.57
CA ILE A 53 -0.11 13.30 -11.93
C ILE A 53 -1.08 13.29 -10.75
N GLU A 54 -2.36 13.24 -11.07
CA GLU A 54 -3.41 13.07 -10.08
C GLU A 54 -3.58 11.58 -9.75
N MET A 55 -3.80 11.28 -8.46
CA MET A 55 -4.05 9.94 -7.96
C MET A 55 -5.12 10.01 -6.86
N MET A 56 -6.03 9.04 -6.87
CA MET A 56 -6.95 8.82 -5.77
C MET A 56 -6.26 7.95 -4.70
N SER A 57 -6.18 8.44 -3.48
CA SER A 57 -5.64 7.70 -2.33
C SER A 57 -6.56 6.55 -1.89
N LEU A 58 -6.07 5.70 -0.98
CA LEU A 58 -6.86 4.59 -0.43
C LEU A 58 -8.16 5.04 0.26
N ILE A 59 -8.18 6.23 0.85
CA ILE A 59 -9.36 6.83 1.49
C ILE A 59 -10.22 7.66 0.52
N GLY A 60 -9.95 7.60 -0.78
CA GLY A 60 -10.75 8.26 -1.82
C GLY A 60 -10.44 9.74 -2.04
N GLN A 61 -9.42 10.30 -1.38
CA GLN A 61 -9.01 11.68 -1.59
C GLN A 61 -8.12 11.79 -2.83
N HIS A 62 -8.34 12.82 -3.64
CA HIS A 62 -7.50 13.13 -4.80
C HIS A 62 -6.27 13.92 -4.37
N GLU A 63 -5.10 13.46 -4.78
CA GLU A 63 -3.81 14.09 -4.50
C GLU A 63 -2.95 14.17 -5.75
N ARG A 64 -1.96 15.07 -5.72
CA ARG A 64 -0.97 15.19 -6.78
C ARG A 64 0.34 14.57 -6.35
N VAL A 65 0.89 13.73 -7.21
CA VAL A 65 2.12 12.99 -6.94
C VAL A 65 3.07 13.09 -8.12
N VAL A 66 4.37 13.06 -7.87
CA VAL A 66 5.41 12.99 -8.90
C VAL A 66 6.10 11.63 -8.77
N PRO A 67 5.82 10.64 -9.64
CA PRO A 67 6.25 9.24 -9.41
C PRO A 67 7.74 9.06 -9.16
N ASN A 68 8.61 9.78 -9.87
CA ASN A 68 10.06 9.66 -9.68
C ASN A 68 10.59 10.30 -8.39
N GLN A 69 9.75 11.03 -7.64
CA GLN A 69 10.09 11.59 -6.33
C GLN A 69 9.63 10.68 -5.17
N ILE A 70 8.82 9.66 -5.46
CA ILE A 70 8.32 8.72 -4.47
C ILE A 70 9.38 7.64 -4.24
N PRO A 71 9.87 7.44 -3.00
CA PRO A 71 10.74 6.31 -2.69
C PRO A 71 9.99 4.98 -2.86
N PHE A 72 10.68 3.94 -3.34
CA PHE A 72 10.12 2.59 -3.36
C PHE A 72 9.73 2.14 -1.95
N LEU A 73 8.73 1.27 -1.83
CA LEU A 73 8.18 0.83 -0.55
C LEU A 73 9.27 0.39 0.44
N THR A 74 10.23 -0.43 0.01
CA THR A 74 11.32 -0.93 0.86
C THR A 74 12.31 0.16 1.32
N GLN A 75 12.30 1.32 0.67
CA GLN A 75 13.13 2.47 1.03
C GLN A 75 12.46 3.36 2.08
N GLN A 76 11.13 3.28 2.20
CA GLN A 76 10.32 4.10 3.11
C GLN A 76 10.70 3.83 4.58
N SER A 77 10.77 4.89 5.37
CA SER A 77 11.11 4.81 6.81
C SER A 77 10.05 4.04 7.59
N LYS A 78 8.76 4.30 7.32
CA LYS A 78 7.62 3.60 7.93
C LYS A 78 7.65 2.10 7.64
N PHE A 79 7.93 1.71 6.40
CA PHE A 79 8.08 0.30 6.03
C PHE A 79 9.19 -0.38 6.85
N LYS A 80 10.38 0.21 6.89
CA LYS A 80 11.51 -0.34 7.65
C LYS A 80 11.19 -0.45 9.15
N ALA A 81 10.51 0.56 9.71
CA ALA A 81 10.14 0.57 11.11
C ALA A 81 9.12 -0.54 11.44
N VAL A 82 8.09 -0.74 10.61
CA VAL A 82 7.12 -1.84 10.76
C VAL A 82 7.83 -3.19 10.66
N MET A 83 8.66 -3.40 9.63
CA MET A 83 9.38 -4.66 9.45
C MET A 83 10.32 -4.97 10.62
N ASN A 84 10.96 -3.94 11.19
CA ASN A 84 11.79 -4.09 12.38
C ASN A 84 10.97 -4.48 13.62
N LEU A 85 9.77 -3.91 13.81
CA LEU A 85 8.89 -4.31 14.92
C LEU A 85 8.45 -5.77 14.78
N LEU A 86 8.09 -6.21 13.57
CA LEU A 86 7.74 -7.61 13.31
C LEU A 86 8.90 -8.55 13.61
N ALA A 87 10.10 -8.23 13.12
CA ALA A 87 11.30 -9.07 13.29
C ALA A 87 11.73 -9.21 14.75
N ASN A 88 11.44 -8.23 15.60
CA ASN A 88 11.74 -8.26 17.03
C ASN A 88 10.57 -8.76 17.89
N SER A 89 9.44 -9.14 17.28
CA SER A 89 8.29 -9.67 18.01
C SER A 89 8.46 -11.17 18.33
N PRO A 90 7.77 -11.71 19.35
CA PRO A 90 7.77 -13.15 19.64
C PRO A 90 7.30 -14.02 18.46
N LEU A 91 6.57 -13.43 17.51
CA LEU A 91 6.08 -14.10 16.30
C LEU A 91 7.22 -14.53 15.37
N ALA A 92 8.38 -13.89 15.47
CA ALA A 92 9.58 -14.27 14.72
C ALA A 92 10.16 -15.63 15.14
N ASN A 93 9.72 -16.20 16.27
CA ASN A 93 10.16 -17.51 16.74
C ASN A 93 9.55 -18.69 15.94
N ASP A 94 8.44 -18.45 15.22
CA ASP A 94 7.89 -19.40 14.25
C ASP A 94 8.20 -18.88 12.83
N PRO A 95 9.20 -19.44 12.13
CA PRO A 95 9.61 -18.94 10.81
C PRO A 95 8.50 -19.01 9.76
N THR A 96 7.58 -19.97 9.86
CA THR A 96 6.50 -20.13 8.88
C THR A 96 5.40 -19.11 9.12
N GLN A 97 4.96 -18.95 10.37
CA GLN A 97 3.99 -17.93 10.73
C GLN A 97 4.53 -16.52 10.46
N PHE A 98 5.80 -16.28 10.76
CA PHE A 98 6.46 -15.01 10.53
C PHE A 98 6.47 -14.60 9.04
N GLU A 99 6.83 -15.51 8.12
CA GLU A 99 6.86 -15.17 6.70
C GLU A 99 5.46 -14.90 6.13
N ILE A 100 4.43 -15.62 6.59
CA ILE A 100 3.03 -15.35 6.20
C ILE A 100 2.62 -13.94 6.67
N LEU A 101 2.84 -13.62 7.94
CA LEU A 101 2.49 -12.32 8.50
C LEU A 101 3.23 -11.18 7.80
N LYS A 102 4.52 -11.37 7.52
CA LYS A 102 5.34 -10.41 6.79
C LYS A 102 4.78 -10.15 5.38
N GLN A 103 4.32 -11.18 4.66
CA GLN A 103 3.67 -11.00 3.36
C GLN A 103 2.36 -10.21 3.47
N GLN A 104 1.53 -10.54 4.47
CA GLN A 104 0.27 -9.83 4.70
C GLN A 104 0.49 -8.36 5.08
N VAL A 105 1.44 -8.07 5.96
CA VAL A 105 1.79 -6.70 6.34
C VAL A 105 2.42 -5.95 5.16
N ASN A 106 3.26 -6.60 4.36
CA ASN A 106 3.80 -5.99 3.14
C ASN A 106 2.69 -5.59 2.16
N LEU A 107 1.69 -6.45 1.95
CA LEU A 107 0.50 -6.10 1.16
C LEU A 107 -0.22 -4.88 1.72
N CYS A 108 -0.42 -4.82 3.04
CA CYS A 108 -1.04 -3.67 3.70
C CYS A 108 -0.29 -2.36 3.42
N LEU A 109 1.03 -2.37 3.59
CA LEU A 109 1.87 -1.21 3.34
C LEU A 109 1.90 -0.82 1.86
N MET A 110 1.90 -1.80 0.96
CA MET A 110 1.82 -1.56 -0.49
C MET A 110 0.50 -0.86 -0.87
N LEU A 111 -0.63 -1.29 -0.31
CA LEU A 111 -1.94 -0.68 -0.60
C LEU A 111 -2.04 0.77 -0.10
N MET A 112 -1.24 1.16 0.89
CA MET A 112 -1.20 2.52 1.41
C MET A 112 -0.21 3.44 0.68
N MET A 113 0.53 2.95 -0.32
CA MET A 113 1.42 3.81 -1.11
C MET A 113 0.62 4.85 -1.93
N PRO A 114 1.10 6.10 -2.03
CA PRO A 114 2.35 6.64 -1.46
C PRO A 114 2.18 7.25 -0.05
N ASN A 115 1.01 7.11 0.57
CA ASN A 115 0.58 7.84 1.76
C ASN A 115 1.05 7.27 3.10
N LEU A 116 2.14 6.50 3.17
CA LEU A 116 2.55 5.84 4.42
C LEU A 116 2.73 6.80 5.60
N ASP A 117 3.30 8.00 5.38
CA ASP A 117 3.49 8.99 6.44
C ASP A 117 2.18 9.61 6.93
N GLN A 118 1.19 9.75 6.04
CA GLN A 118 -0.14 10.23 6.40
C GLN A 118 -0.96 9.13 7.08
N ALA A 119 -0.84 7.90 6.59
CA ALA A 119 -1.60 6.75 7.04
C ALA A 119 -1.11 6.18 8.37
N ILE A 120 0.18 6.30 8.68
CA ILE A 120 0.81 5.69 9.86
C ILE A 120 1.39 6.78 10.74
N SER A 121 0.59 7.36 11.63
CA SER A 121 1.04 8.37 12.59
C SER A 121 1.91 7.75 13.68
N ASP A 122 1.51 6.59 14.21
CA ASP A 122 2.25 5.79 15.20
C ASP A 122 2.51 4.38 14.66
N VAL A 123 3.79 4.08 14.39
CA VAL A 123 4.20 2.80 13.80
C VAL A 123 3.94 1.62 14.73
N LYS A 124 4.13 1.79 16.05
CA LYS A 124 3.91 0.72 17.04
C LYS A 124 2.43 0.39 17.08
N VAL A 125 1.59 1.39 17.32
CA VAL A 125 0.13 1.20 17.39
C VAL A 125 -0.39 0.67 16.07
N TRP A 126 0.11 1.18 14.94
CA TRP A 126 -0.32 0.67 13.64
C TRP A 126 -0.01 -0.81 13.46
N THR A 127 1.19 -1.24 13.85
CA THR A 127 1.64 -2.63 13.73
C THR A 127 0.81 -3.56 14.62
N GLU A 128 0.61 -3.20 15.89
CA GLU A 128 -0.16 -3.99 16.84
C GLU A 128 -1.62 -4.16 16.40
N GLN A 129 -2.26 -3.08 15.95
CA GLN A 129 -3.64 -3.13 15.44
C GLN A 129 -3.74 -3.93 14.13
N THR A 130 -2.70 -3.93 13.28
CA THR A 130 -2.64 -4.77 12.07
C THR A 130 -2.50 -6.25 12.44
N LEU A 131 -1.76 -6.59 13.49
CA LEU A 131 -1.64 -7.96 13.98
C LEU A 131 -2.97 -8.46 14.57
N LEU A 132 -3.66 -7.62 15.35
CA LEU A 132 -5.00 -7.91 15.87
C LEU A 132 -6.02 -8.17 14.75
N MET A 133 -5.97 -7.37 13.68
CA MET A 133 -6.78 -7.54 12.48
C MET A 133 -6.57 -8.90 11.80
N PHE A 134 -5.37 -9.47 11.89
CA PHE A 134 -5.07 -10.83 11.40
C PHE A 134 -5.36 -11.94 12.43
N GLY A 135 -5.98 -11.61 13.57
CA GLY A 135 -6.36 -12.58 14.60
C GLY A 135 -5.21 -13.01 15.52
N MET A 136 -4.09 -12.27 15.51
CA MET A 136 -2.99 -12.53 16.43
C MET A 136 -3.38 -12.07 17.83
N GLU A 137 -3.18 -12.92 18.83
CA GLU A 137 -3.41 -12.55 20.23
C GLU A 137 -2.36 -11.54 20.68
N PHE A 138 -2.75 -10.27 20.75
CA PHE A 138 -1.92 -9.19 21.26
C PHE A 138 -2.68 -8.44 22.35
N SER A 139 -2.03 -8.17 23.48
CA SER A 139 -2.57 -7.26 24.48
C SER A 139 -2.01 -5.88 24.20
N THR A 140 -2.83 -4.98 23.67
CA THR A 140 -2.49 -3.56 23.56
C THR A 140 -3.52 -2.73 24.32
N THR A 141 -3.02 -1.76 25.08
CA THR A 141 -3.84 -0.72 25.73
C THR A 141 -3.83 0.58 24.94
N ASP A 142 -3.05 0.61 23.84
CA ASP A 142 -2.85 1.81 23.06
C ASP A 142 -4.04 2.03 22.13
N THR A 143 -4.60 3.23 22.18
CA THR A 143 -5.72 3.62 21.33
C THR A 143 -5.20 4.20 20.03
N GLU A 144 -5.65 3.65 18.91
CA GLU A 144 -5.32 4.18 17.59
C GLU A 144 -5.94 5.56 17.37
N SER A 145 -5.14 6.49 16.84
CA SER A 145 -5.64 7.83 16.50
C SER A 145 -6.73 7.76 15.43
N GLY A 146 -7.70 8.68 15.46
CA GLY A 146 -8.83 8.68 14.51
C GLY A 146 -8.39 8.70 13.04
N ALA A 147 -7.37 9.51 12.70
CA ALA A 147 -6.82 9.56 11.35
C ALA A 147 -6.20 8.22 10.93
N GLN A 148 -5.36 7.61 11.76
CA GLN A 148 -4.76 6.31 11.45
C GLN A 148 -5.82 5.20 11.32
N LYS A 149 -6.86 5.25 12.17
CA LYS A 149 -8.00 4.33 12.11
C LYS A 149 -8.77 4.46 10.80
N GLU A 150 -8.98 5.67 10.29
CA GLU A 150 -9.64 5.91 9.00
C GLU A 150 -8.90 5.19 7.85
N TRP A 151 -7.56 5.32 7.81
CA TRP A 151 -6.74 4.58 6.84
C TRP A 151 -6.81 3.07 7.03
N ARG A 152 -6.85 2.58 8.28
CA ARG A 152 -7.03 1.15 8.58
C ARG A 152 -8.39 0.62 8.12
N ASP A 153 -9.45 1.38 8.33
CA ASP A 153 -10.79 1.00 7.91
C ASP A 153 -10.87 0.91 6.38
N ALA A 154 -10.27 1.87 5.67
CA ALA A 154 -10.17 1.82 4.20
C ALA A 154 -9.29 0.66 3.71
N LEU A 155 -8.19 0.37 4.40
CA LEU A 155 -7.33 -0.79 4.14
C LEU A 155 -8.12 -2.10 4.28
N ASN A 156 -8.90 -2.25 5.36
CA ASN A 156 -9.75 -3.41 5.58
C ASN A 156 -10.75 -3.61 4.44
N GLN A 157 -11.41 -2.53 4.01
CA GLN A 157 -12.33 -2.57 2.88
C GLN A 157 -11.61 -2.99 1.59
N ALA A 158 -10.44 -2.41 1.32
CA ALA A 158 -9.65 -2.78 0.15
C ALA A 158 -9.27 -4.27 0.15
N LEU A 159 -8.82 -4.81 1.29
CA LEU A 159 -8.49 -6.23 1.45
C LEU A 159 -9.68 -7.17 1.20
N MET A 160 -10.90 -6.77 1.59
CA MET A 160 -12.12 -7.56 1.34
C MET A 160 -12.55 -7.61 -0.13
N THR A 161 -12.03 -6.71 -0.96
CA THR A 161 -12.41 -6.58 -2.38
C THR A 161 -11.32 -7.05 -3.35
N LEU A 162 -10.23 -7.64 -2.84
CA LEU A 162 -9.14 -8.19 -3.65
C LEU A 162 -9.55 -9.43 -4.47
#